data_AF-K3WDC2-F1
#
_entry.id   AF-K3WDC2-F1
#
_cell.length_a   1.000
_cell.length_b   1.000
_cell.length_c   1.000
_cell.angle_alpha   90.00
_cell.angle_beta   90.00
_cell.angle_gamma   90.00
#
_symmetry.space_group_name_H-M   'P 1'
#
loop_
_entity.id
_entity.type
_entity.pdbx_description
1 polymer ?
#
loop_
_entity_poly.entity_id
_entity_poly.type
_entity_poly.pdbx_seq_one_letter_code
_entity_poly.pdbx_strand_id
1 'polypeptide(L)'
;MVLRVFWNVGAGLVHRALNKSAIKPGMAVRYPAVWKARPGFMDCDINLHLNNASYLFNMELARWHFSASTGILYHALKNRRTFLAGSQVIRYRHAIPPFRPYEIRSQIVFADDTWIYFLQQFQCPTTGKLYAEGLCRVTVREGKKVIPASVMLEEVESERIELPTEMPDVVKEFLDWDTASKVSMETIDQRAKRELAAPSKNPSTLFKAAGVGEKTQETTTTSSGKQPAPRGFFANLTRSMNLPF
;
A
#
# COMPACT_ATOMS: atom_id res chain seq x y z
N MET A 1 -4.39 10.83 9.89
CA MET A 1 -5.03 9.60 9.37
C MET A 1 -5.82 8.85 10.44
N VAL A 2 -5.25 8.56 11.60
CA VAL A 2 -5.91 7.81 12.70
C VAL A 2 -7.25 8.41 13.16
N LEU A 3 -7.34 9.74 13.31
CA LEU A 3 -8.59 10.45 13.62
C LEU A 3 -9.71 10.20 12.59
N ARG A 4 -9.39 10.07 11.30
CA ARG A 4 -10.38 9.76 10.26
C ARG A 4 -10.84 8.31 10.33
N VAL A 5 -9.98 7.39 10.76
CA VAL A 5 -10.37 5.99 11.02
C VAL A 5 -11.37 5.95 12.17
N PHE A 6 -11.05 6.58 13.31
CA PHE A 6 -11.97 6.63 14.44
C PHE A 6 -13.29 7.33 14.10
N TRP A 7 -13.26 8.43 13.34
CA TRP A 7 -14.47 9.09 12.85
C TRP A 7 -15.31 8.18 11.94
N ASN A 8 -14.70 7.48 10.99
CA ASN A 8 -15.45 6.60 10.07
C ASN A 8 -15.95 5.33 10.77
N VAL A 9 -15.21 4.79 11.72
CA VAL A 9 -15.66 3.70 12.58
C VAL A 9 -16.84 4.18 13.43
N GLY A 10 -16.73 5.34 14.08
CA GLY A 10 -17.81 5.95 14.86
C GLY A 10 -19.04 6.23 14.00
N ALA A 11 -18.87 6.83 12.82
CA ALA A 11 -19.94 7.07 11.86
C ALA A 11 -20.58 5.76 11.37
N GLY A 12 -19.79 4.69 11.18
CA GLY A 12 -20.30 3.36 10.84
C GLY A 12 -21.10 2.72 11.97
N LEU A 13 -20.68 2.90 13.22
CA LEU A 13 -21.43 2.45 14.40
C LEU A 13 -22.74 3.24 14.58
N VAL A 14 -22.72 4.55 14.37
CA VAL A 14 -23.92 5.41 14.38
C VAL A 14 -24.85 5.06 13.22
N HIS A 15 -24.30 4.83 12.02
CA HIS A 15 -25.06 4.36 10.86
C HIS A 15 -25.70 3.01 11.14
N ARG A 16 -25.00 2.08 11.79
CA ARG A 16 -25.58 0.81 12.23
C ARG A 16 -26.73 1.01 13.22
N ALA A 17 -26.57 1.94 14.16
CA ALA A 17 -27.60 2.25 15.16
C ALA A 17 -28.85 2.89 14.54
N LEU A 18 -28.68 3.79 13.58
CA LEU A 18 -29.76 4.58 12.96
C LEU A 18 -30.39 3.90 11.73
N ASN A 19 -29.62 3.14 10.96
CA ASN A 19 -30.03 2.49 9.71
C ASN A 19 -30.01 0.96 9.80
N LYS A 20 -30.47 0.39 10.92
CA LYS A 20 -30.64 -1.08 11.08
C LYS A 20 -31.41 -1.71 9.92
N SER A 21 -32.38 -0.99 9.34
CA SER A 21 -33.21 -1.44 8.20
C SER A 21 -32.49 -1.46 6.85
N ALA A 22 -31.39 -0.71 6.69
CA ALA A 22 -30.58 -0.71 5.46
C ALA A 22 -29.51 -1.81 5.45
N ILE A 23 -29.22 -2.40 6.62
CA ILE A 23 -28.29 -3.52 6.76
C ILE A 23 -29.06 -4.81 6.48
N LYS A 24 -29.04 -5.23 5.22
CA LYS A 24 -29.62 -6.51 4.81
C LYS A 24 -28.66 -7.65 5.15
N PRO A 25 -29.17 -8.81 5.59
CA PRO A 25 -28.35 -10.01 5.75
C PRO A 25 -27.60 -10.35 4.47
N GLY A 26 -26.31 -10.68 4.57
CA GLY A 26 -25.46 -11.00 3.42
C GLY A 26 -24.80 -9.79 2.76
N MET A 27 -24.66 -8.68 3.49
CA MET A 27 -23.90 -7.52 3.02
C MET A 27 -22.43 -7.89 2.76
N ALA A 28 -21.86 -7.33 1.70
CA ALA A 28 -20.58 -7.66 1.08
C ALA A 28 -20.46 -9.06 0.48
N VAL A 29 -21.37 -10.01 0.71
CA VAL A 29 -21.35 -11.32 0.02
C VAL A 29 -22.36 -11.32 -1.13
N ARG A 30 -23.66 -11.18 -0.81
CA ARG A 30 -24.76 -11.14 -1.78
C ARG A 30 -24.89 -9.78 -2.47
N TYR A 31 -24.61 -8.71 -1.73
CA TYR A 31 -24.71 -7.33 -2.21
C TYR A 31 -23.47 -6.54 -1.80
N PRO A 32 -22.92 -5.67 -2.65
CA PRO A 32 -21.74 -4.89 -2.28
C PRO A 32 -22.03 -3.92 -1.14
N ALA A 33 -21.13 -3.85 -0.16
CA ALA A 33 -21.16 -2.83 0.88
C ALA A 33 -20.74 -1.49 0.27
N VAL A 34 -21.63 -0.49 0.31
CA VAL A 34 -21.40 0.82 -0.30
C VAL A 34 -20.95 1.81 0.76
N TRP A 35 -19.75 2.36 0.58
CA TRP A 35 -19.23 3.48 1.37
C TRP A 35 -19.09 4.72 0.49
N LYS A 36 -19.63 5.86 0.93
CA LYS A 36 -19.64 7.09 0.12
C LYS A 36 -18.72 8.13 0.73
N ALA A 37 -17.95 8.80 -0.10
CA ALA A 37 -17.02 9.83 0.32
C ALA A 37 -16.83 10.93 -0.72
N ARG A 38 -16.14 12.01 -0.30
CA ARG A 38 -15.69 13.10 -1.16
C ARG A 38 -14.20 13.35 -0.87
N PRO A 39 -13.35 13.55 -1.90
CA PRO A 39 -11.96 13.92 -1.70
C PRO A 39 -11.89 15.25 -0.96
N GLY A 40 -11.16 15.29 0.15
CA GLY A 40 -10.79 16.55 0.78
C GLY A 40 -9.61 17.21 0.05
N PHE A 41 -9.32 18.46 0.39
CA PHE A 41 -8.14 19.16 -0.12
C PHE A 41 -6.84 18.39 0.16
N MET A 42 -6.71 17.82 1.36
CA MET A 42 -5.56 17.01 1.79
C MET A 42 -5.49 15.62 1.14
N ASP A 43 -6.55 15.18 0.46
CA ASP A 43 -6.55 13.89 -0.24
C ASP A 43 -6.10 14.01 -1.71
N CYS A 44 -5.99 15.24 -2.21
CA CYS A 44 -5.65 15.54 -3.59
C CYS A 44 -4.14 15.80 -3.74
N ASP A 45 -3.58 15.43 -4.88
CA ASP A 45 -2.20 15.71 -5.25
C ASP A 45 -2.06 17.04 -6.03
N ILE A 46 -0.83 17.37 -6.43
CA ILE A 46 -0.50 18.57 -7.21
C ILE A 46 -1.20 18.57 -8.57
N ASN A 47 -1.54 17.40 -9.11
CA ASN A 47 -2.26 17.25 -10.37
C ASN A 47 -3.78 17.43 -10.20
N LEU A 48 -4.23 17.87 -9.02
CA LEU A 48 -5.63 18.09 -8.68
C LEU A 48 -6.48 16.82 -8.84
N HIS A 49 -5.90 15.64 -8.63
CA HIS A 49 -6.64 14.39 -8.58
C HIS A 49 -6.47 13.72 -7.23
N LEU A 50 -7.35 12.76 -6.91
CA LEU A 50 -7.17 11.94 -5.72
C LEU A 50 -5.79 11.27 -5.80
N ASN A 51 -4.96 11.49 -4.77
CA ASN A 51 -3.63 10.89 -4.71
C ASN A 51 -3.74 9.35 -4.74
N ASN A 52 -2.84 8.69 -5.46
CA ASN A 52 -2.73 7.22 -5.52
C ASN A 52 -2.76 6.57 -4.13
N ALA A 53 -2.04 7.13 -3.16
CA ALA A 53 -2.04 6.62 -1.78
C ALA A 53 -3.42 6.76 -1.10
N SER A 54 -4.17 7.82 -1.43
CA SER A 54 -5.51 8.05 -0.91
C SER A 54 -6.50 6.99 -1.38
N TYR A 55 -6.36 6.41 -2.57
CA TYR A 55 -7.24 5.30 -2.99
C TYR A 55 -7.11 4.10 -2.05
N LEU A 56 -5.88 3.66 -1.78
CA LEU A 56 -5.62 2.53 -0.89
C LEU A 56 -6.10 2.80 0.53
N PHE A 57 -5.91 4.03 1.03
CA PHE A 57 -6.43 4.42 2.33
C PHE A 57 -7.96 4.41 2.39
N ASN A 58 -8.63 4.92 1.35
CA ASN A 58 -10.09 4.92 1.29
C ASN A 58 -10.66 3.49 1.14
N MET A 59 -9.96 2.58 0.44
CA MET A 59 -10.29 1.15 0.43
C MET A 59 -10.27 0.57 1.85
N GLU A 60 -9.27 0.91 2.65
CA GLU A 60 -9.18 0.47 4.04
C GLU A 60 -10.30 1.06 4.90
N LEU A 61 -10.59 2.36 4.76
CA LEU A 61 -11.72 3.01 5.47
C LEU A 61 -13.05 2.34 5.13
N ALA A 62 -13.28 1.98 3.87
CA ALA A 62 -14.49 1.28 3.46
C ALA A 62 -14.62 -0.10 4.12
N ARG A 63 -13.50 -0.84 4.29
CA ARG A 63 -13.48 -2.11 5.02
C ARG A 63 -13.74 -1.92 6.52
N TRP A 64 -13.14 -0.91 7.14
CA TRP A 64 -13.42 -0.57 8.55
C TRP A 64 -14.88 -0.19 8.77
N HIS A 65 -15.45 0.63 7.87
CA HIS A 65 -16.87 0.98 7.91
C HIS A 65 -17.75 -0.25 7.73
N PHE A 66 -17.43 -1.13 6.76
CA PHE A 66 -18.13 -2.40 6.56
C PHE A 66 -18.13 -3.24 7.84
N SER A 67 -16.94 -3.51 8.41
CA SER A 67 -16.81 -4.31 9.63
C SER A 67 -17.55 -3.70 10.83
N ALA A 68 -17.54 -2.37 10.97
CA ALA A 68 -18.30 -1.67 11.99
C ALA A 68 -19.81 -1.79 11.78
N SER A 69 -20.26 -1.63 10.52
CA SER A 69 -21.68 -1.62 10.14
C SER A 69 -22.34 -3.00 10.24
N THR A 70 -21.64 -4.07 9.91
CA THR A 70 -22.16 -5.44 10.05
C THR A 70 -22.10 -5.91 11.50
N GLY A 71 -21.10 -5.46 12.27
CA GLY A 71 -20.87 -5.89 13.64
C GLY A 71 -19.71 -6.84 13.82
N ILE A 72 -19.08 -7.24 12.72
CA ILE A 72 -17.80 -7.95 12.70
C ILE A 72 -16.77 -7.26 13.61
N LEU A 73 -16.72 -5.92 13.60
CA LEU A 73 -15.78 -5.16 14.43
C LEU A 73 -16.03 -5.35 15.93
N TYR A 74 -17.29 -5.44 16.36
CA TYR A 74 -17.63 -5.67 17.76
C TYR A 74 -17.17 -7.05 18.22
N HIS A 75 -17.45 -8.10 17.42
CA HIS A 75 -17.01 -9.46 17.72
C HIS A 75 -15.49 -9.59 17.68
N ALA A 76 -14.85 -8.93 16.71
CA ALA A 76 -13.40 -8.89 16.64
C ALA A 76 -12.79 -8.25 17.89
N LEU A 77 -13.33 -7.12 18.36
CA LEU A 77 -12.82 -6.48 19.58
C LEU A 77 -13.08 -7.33 20.83
N LYS A 78 -14.29 -7.91 20.96
CA LYS A 78 -14.67 -8.79 22.08
C LYS A 78 -13.74 -10.01 22.19
N ASN A 79 -13.42 -10.62 21.05
CA ASN A 79 -12.57 -11.81 20.95
C ASN A 79 -11.08 -11.47 20.74
N ARG A 80 -10.68 -10.20 20.90
CA ARG A 80 -9.30 -9.70 20.71
C ARG A 80 -8.68 -10.12 19.36
N ARG A 81 -9.49 -10.15 18.31
CA ARG A 81 -9.08 -10.48 16.96
C ARG A 81 -8.53 -9.25 16.25
N THR A 82 -7.49 -9.46 15.44
CA THR A 82 -6.85 -8.44 14.62
C THR A 82 -7.04 -8.72 13.14
N PHE A 83 -7.31 -7.67 12.37
CA PHE A 83 -7.37 -7.73 10.91
C PHE A 83 -5.99 -7.40 10.35
N LEU A 84 -5.47 -8.24 9.46
CA LEU A 84 -4.19 -8.03 8.81
C LEU A 84 -4.37 -8.12 7.30
N ALA A 85 -4.10 -7.03 6.59
CA ALA A 85 -3.98 -7.04 5.14
C ALA A 85 -2.65 -7.69 4.75
N GLY A 86 -2.70 -8.78 4.00
CA GLY A 86 -1.50 -9.48 3.54
C GLY A 86 -0.96 -8.89 2.24
N SER A 87 -1.84 -8.53 1.33
CA SER A 87 -1.48 -8.01 0.02
C SER A 87 -2.66 -7.27 -0.60
N GLN A 88 -2.39 -6.25 -1.41
CA GLN A 88 -3.41 -5.50 -2.11
C GLN A 88 -2.86 -4.94 -3.41
N VAL A 89 -3.69 -4.96 -4.44
CA VAL A 89 -3.40 -4.38 -5.76
C VAL A 89 -4.54 -3.45 -6.15
N ILE A 90 -4.21 -2.47 -6.99
CA ILE A 90 -5.19 -1.52 -7.51
C ILE A 90 -4.88 -1.20 -8.96
N ARG A 91 -5.94 -1.14 -9.76
CA ARG A 91 -5.91 -0.71 -11.16
C ARG A 91 -6.70 0.58 -11.30
N TYR A 92 -6.05 1.61 -11.81
CA TYR A 92 -6.67 2.90 -12.11
C TYR A 92 -7.16 2.92 -13.55
N ARG A 93 -8.39 3.39 -13.77
CA ARG A 93 -8.99 3.56 -15.10
C ARG A 93 -9.24 5.03 -15.40
N HIS A 94 -9.84 5.75 -14.47
CA HIS A 94 -10.15 7.17 -14.58
C HIS A 94 -9.84 7.88 -13.27
N ALA A 95 -9.25 9.07 -13.35
CA ALA A 95 -8.96 9.88 -12.18
C ALA A 95 -10.26 10.40 -11.54
N ILE A 96 -10.30 10.40 -10.21
CA ILE A 96 -11.37 11.03 -9.43
C ILE A 96 -11.03 12.53 -9.31
N PRO A 97 -11.85 13.42 -9.88
CA PRO A 97 -11.65 14.86 -9.74
C PRO A 97 -11.89 15.33 -8.30
N PRO A 98 -11.30 16.46 -7.91
CA PRO A 98 -11.34 16.93 -6.54
C PRO A 98 -12.77 17.36 -6.18
N PHE A 99 -13.15 17.20 -4.92
CA PHE A 99 -14.48 17.53 -4.38
C PHE A 99 -15.67 16.78 -4.97
N ARG A 100 -15.47 15.89 -5.96
CA ARG A 100 -16.57 15.09 -6.52
C ARG A 100 -16.89 13.89 -5.64
N PRO A 101 -18.18 13.59 -5.41
CA PRO A 101 -18.56 12.41 -4.66
C PRO A 101 -18.20 11.15 -5.44
N TYR A 102 -17.69 10.16 -4.71
CA TYR A 102 -17.47 8.81 -5.19
C TYR A 102 -17.99 7.80 -4.16
N GLU A 103 -18.30 6.60 -4.64
CA GLU A 103 -18.67 5.48 -3.80
C GLU A 103 -17.70 4.32 -3.99
N ILE A 104 -17.39 3.63 -2.90
CA ILE A 104 -16.61 2.40 -2.89
C ILE A 104 -17.58 1.26 -2.63
N ARG A 105 -17.71 0.38 -3.63
CA ARG A 105 -18.47 -0.85 -3.52
C ARG A 105 -17.52 -1.98 -3.16
N SER A 106 -17.62 -2.48 -1.93
CA SER A 106 -16.76 -3.54 -1.41
C SER A 106 -17.52 -4.86 -1.37
N GLN A 107 -16.97 -5.89 -2.02
CA GLN A 107 -17.57 -7.22 -2.08
C GLN A 107 -16.51 -8.28 -1.76
N ILE A 108 -16.88 -9.27 -0.95
CA ILE A 108 -16.12 -10.49 -0.71
C ILE A 108 -16.37 -11.39 -1.91
N VAL A 109 -15.37 -11.53 -2.76
CA VAL A 109 -15.47 -12.30 -4.00
C VAL A 109 -15.02 -13.75 -3.84
N PHE A 110 -14.19 -14.01 -2.84
CA PHE A 110 -13.72 -15.33 -2.48
C PHE A 110 -13.25 -15.29 -1.02
N ALA A 111 -13.34 -16.42 -0.34
CA ALA A 111 -12.75 -16.59 0.99
C ALA A 111 -12.35 -18.05 1.17
N ASP A 112 -11.15 -18.25 1.69
CA ASP A 112 -10.64 -19.55 2.10
C ASP A 112 -10.57 -19.63 3.65
N ASP A 113 -10.00 -20.70 4.18
CA ASP A 113 -9.89 -20.90 5.65
C ASP A 113 -8.95 -19.91 6.34
N THR A 114 -8.11 -19.20 5.56
CA THR A 114 -7.04 -18.32 6.05
C THR A 114 -7.25 -16.85 5.67
N TRP A 115 -7.81 -16.60 4.49
CA TRP A 115 -7.83 -15.32 3.80
C TRP A 115 -9.20 -15.00 3.23
N ILE A 116 -9.51 -13.70 3.24
CA ILE A 116 -10.71 -13.10 2.69
C ILE A 116 -10.27 -12.15 1.56
N TYR A 117 -10.89 -12.29 0.40
CA TYR A 117 -10.57 -11.49 -0.78
C TYR A 117 -11.68 -10.48 -1.04
N PHE A 118 -11.35 -9.21 -0.86
CA PHE A 118 -12.24 -8.08 -1.10
C PHE A 118 -11.95 -7.45 -2.45
N LEU A 119 -12.94 -7.45 -3.34
CA LEU A 119 -12.97 -6.62 -4.54
C LEU A 119 -13.63 -5.29 -4.21
N GLN A 120 -12.95 -4.19 -4.50
CA GLN A 120 -13.41 -2.85 -4.17
C GLN A 120 -13.39 -1.96 -5.41
N GLN A 121 -14.56 -1.50 -5.81
CA GLN A 121 -14.73 -0.70 -7.01
C GLN A 121 -15.11 0.73 -6.64
N PHE A 122 -14.37 1.70 -7.20
CA PHE A 122 -14.64 3.12 -7.08
C PHE A 122 -15.55 3.56 -8.22
N GLN A 123 -16.75 4.00 -7.90
CA GLN A 123 -17.74 4.39 -8.90
C GLN A 123 -18.26 5.81 -8.65
N CYS A 124 -18.71 6.47 -9.72
CA CYS A 124 -19.46 7.71 -9.59
C CYS A 124 -20.91 7.40 -9.20
N PRO A 125 -21.43 7.97 -8.10
CA PRO A 125 -22.80 7.69 -7.65
C PRO A 125 -23.88 8.23 -8.62
N THR A 126 -23.54 9.19 -9.48
CA THR A 126 -24.48 9.80 -10.43
C THR A 126 -24.42 9.16 -11.81
N THR A 127 -23.22 8.86 -12.31
CA THR A 127 -23.04 8.37 -13.69
C THR A 127 -22.68 6.89 -13.78
N GLY A 128 -22.41 6.22 -12.65
CA GLY A 128 -21.93 4.84 -12.64
C GLY A 128 -20.51 4.64 -13.20
N LYS A 129 -19.81 5.72 -13.56
CA LYS A 129 -18.47 5.66 -14.14
C LYS A 129 -17.49 5.00 -13.16
N LEU A 130 -16.82 3.92 -13.60
CA LEU A 130 -15.78 3.21 -12.83
C LEU A 130 -14.45 3.97 -12.89
N TYR A 131 -13.96 4.40 -11.73
CA TYR A 131 -12.69 5.12 -11.60
C TYR A 131 -11.50 4.17 -11.40
N ALA A 132 -11.64 3.25 -10.46
CA ALA A 132 -10.59 2.31 -10.08
C ALA A 132 -11.20 1.03 -9.53
N GLU A 133 -10.42 -0.04 -9.58
CA GLU A 133 -10.75 -1.33 -8.99
C GLU A 133 -9.54 -1.83 -8.21
N GLY A 134 -9.76 -2.26 -6.98
CA GLY A 134 -8.70 -2.83 -6.15
C GLY A 134 -9.12 -4.17 -5.57
N LEU A 135 -8.15 -5.06 -5.44
CA LEU A 135 -8.29 -6.35 -4.79
C LEU A 135 -7.43 -6.34 -3.53
N CYS A 136 -8.00 -6.76 -2.39
CA CYS A 136 -7.29 -6.81 -1.13
C CYS A 136 -7.50 -8.17 -0.46
N ARG A 137 -6.41 -8.78 -0.02
CA ARG A 137 -6.42 -10.03 0.74
C ARG A 137 -6.19 -9.73 2.22
N VAL A 138 -7.15 -10.12 3.06
CA VAL A 138 -7.16 -9.85 4.51
C VAL A 138 -7.29 -11.16 5.28
N THR A 139 -6.55 -11.31 6.39
CA THR A 139 -6.70 -12.41 7.35
C THR A 139 -7.15 -11.88 8.70
N VAL A 140 -7.85 -12.71 9.45
CA VAL A 140 -8.29 -12.42 10.82
C VAL A 140 -7.55 -13.34 11.78
N ARG A 141 -6.91 -12.78 12.80
CA ARG A 141 -6.13 -13.54 13.77
C ARG A 141 -6.61 -13.34 15.19
N GLU A 142 -6.66 -14.42 15.95
CA GLU A 142 -6.83 -14.45 17.40
C GLU A 142 -5.52 -14.92 18.04
N GLY A 143 -4.67 -13.97 18.40
CA GLY A 143 -3.29 -14.26 18.79
C GLY A 143 -2.50 -14.90 17.64
N LYS A 144 -2.15 -16.18 17.78
CA LYS A 144 -1.45 -16.97 16.75
C LYS A 144 -2.40 -17.77 15.83
N LYS A 145 -3.68 -17.89 16.20
CA LYS A 145 -4.66 -18.69 15.45
C LYS A 145 -5.27 -17.84 14.33
N VAL A 146 -5.41 -18.41 13.14
CA VAL A 146 -6.17 -17.80 12.05
C VAL A 146 -7.63 -18.21 12.17
N ILE A 147 -8.53 -17.25 11.98
CA ILE A 147 -9.97 -17.46 12.06
C ILE A 147 -10.56 -17.43 10.64
N PRO A 148 -11.23 -18.51 10.20
CA PRO A 148 -11.90 -18.55 8.90
C PRO A 148 -12.99 -17.50 8.75
N ALA A 149 -13.22 -17.08 7.51
CA ALA A 149 -14.26 -16.10 7.18
C ALA A 149 -15.67 -16.58 7.53
N SER A 150 -15.93 -17.89 7.37
CA SER A 150 -17.19 -18.55 7.68
C SER A 150 -17.59 -18.35 9.15
N VAL A 151 -16.65 -18.61 10.08
CA VAL A 151 -16.86 -18.42 11.52
C VAL A 151 -17.18 -16.96 11.84
N MET A 152 -16.47 -16.02 11.21
CA MET A 152 -16.71 -14.58 11.41
C MET A 152 -18.10 -14.15 10.92
N LEU A 153 -18.58 -14.71 9.80
CA LEU A 153 -19.91 -14.39 9.27
C LEU A 153 -21.02 -15.03 10.10
N GLU A 154 -20.84 -16.29 10.53
CA GLU A 154 -21.81 -17.01 11.39
C GLU A 154 -22.01 -16.32 12.75
N GLU A 155 -21.01 -15.60 13.27
CA GLU A 155 -21.14 -14.84 14.51
C GLU A 155 -22.01 -13.57 14.39
N VAL A 156 -22.16 -13.05 13.18
CA VAL A 156 -22.75 -11.73 12.92
C VAL A 156 -24.11 -11.85 12.23
N GLU A 157 -24.27 -12.87 11.39
CA GLU A 157 -25.43 -13.08 10.55
C GLU A 157 -26.29 -14.19 11.14
N SER A 158 -27.59 -13.92 11.32
CA SER A 158 -28.53 -14.89 11.88
C SER A 158 -28.84 -16.04 10.92
N GLU A 159 -28.61 -15.83 9.62
CA GLU A 159 -28.72 -16.84 8.58
C GLU A 159 -27.33 -17.23 8.08
N ARG A 160 -27.14 -18.52 7.78
CA ARG A 160 -25.89 -18.99 7.18
C ARG A 160 -25.78 -18.46 5.75
N ILE A 161 -24.78 -17.62 5.52
CA ILE A 161 -24.48 -17.10 4.20
C ILE A 161 -23.45 -18.00 3.54
N GLU A 162 -23.80 -18.54 2.38
CA GLU A 162 -22.88 -19.28 1.54
C GLU A 162 -21.85 -18.32 0.94
N LEU A 163 -20.58 -18.59 1.22
CA LEU A 163 -19.47 -17.88 0.63
C LEU A 163 -19.26 -18.35 -0.81
N PRO A 164 -18.79 -17.47 -1.72
CA PRO A 164 -18.42 -17.88 -3.07
C PRO A 164 -17.39 -19.01 -3.01
N THR A 165 -17.76 -20.17 -3.56
CA THR A 165 -16.91 -21.37 -3.56
C THR A 165 -15.95 -21.38 -4.74
N GLU A 166 -16.35 -20.80 -5.86
CA GLU A 166 -15.51 -20.69 -7.04
C GLU A 166 -14.61 -19.46 -6.94
N MET A 167 -13.29 -19.70 -7.10
CA MET A 167 -12.31 -18.64 -7.12
C MET A 167 -12.32 -17.92 -8.48
N PRO A 168 -12.61 -16.61 -8.53
CA PRO A 168 -12.59 -15.84 -9.77
C PRO A 168 -11.18 -15.74 -10.36
N ASP A 169 -11.08 -15.58 -11.68
CA ASP A 169 -9.78 -15.53 -12.38
C ASP A 169 -8.91 -14.34 -11.92
N VAL A 170 -9.53 -13.19 -11.64
CA VAL A 170 -8.82 -12.03 -11.07
C VAL A 170 -8.15 -12.35 -9.73
N VAL A 171 -8.71 -13.28 -8.94
CA VAL A 171 -8.10 -13.72 -7.68
C VAL A 171 -6.96 -14.69 -7.94
N LYS A 172 -7.10 -15.60 -8.92
CA LYS A 172 -6.03 -16.54 -9.32
C LYS A 172 -4.79 -15.77 -9.81
N GLU A 173 -4.98 -14.86 -10.76
CA GLU A 173 -3.88 -14.06 -11.31
C GLU A 173 -3.20 -13.19 -10.23
N PHE A 174 -3.99 -12.67 -9.30
CA PHE A 174 -3.47 -11.94 -8.15
C PHE A 174 -2.62 -12.83 -7.23
N LEU A 175 -3.03 -14.08 -6.99
CA LEU A 175 -2.27 -15.03 -6.18
C LEU A 175 -0.97 -15.46 -6.85
N ASP A 176 -0.95 -15.58 -8.17
CA ASP A 176 0.27 -15.85 -8.93
C ASP A 176 1.27 -14.70 -8.77
N TRP A 177 0.80 -13.46 -8.93
CA TRP A 177 1.62 -12.27 -8.67
C TRP A 177 2.09 -12.20 -7.21
N ASP A 178 1.23 -12.48 -6.24
CA ASP A 178 1.56 -12.45 -4.81
C ASP A 178 2.65 -13.48 -4.47
N THR A 179 2.54 -14.69 -5.03
CA THR A 179 3.52 -15.76 -4.86
C THR A 179 4.88 -15.37 -5.45
N ALA A 180 4.89 -14.82 -6.67
CA ALA A 180 6.13 -14.32 -7.30
C ALA A 180 6.76 -13.18 -6.49
N SER A 181 5.94 -12.26 -5.99
CA SER A 181 6.37 -11.13 -5.17
C SER A 181 6.99 -11.59 -3.85
N LYS A 182 6.39 -12.60 -3.19
CA LYS A 182 6.93 -13.21 -1.97
C LYS A 182 8.33 -13.81 -2.19
N VAL A 183 8.52 -14.61 -3.25
CA VAL A 183 9.83 -15.21 -3.56
C VAL A 183 10.89 -14.13 -3.83
N SER A 184 10.52 -13.06 -4.54
CA SER A 184 11.39 -11.92 -4.77
C SER A 184 11.81 -11.25 -3.47
N MET A 185 10.88 -11.03 -2.53
CA MET A 185 11.17 -10.42 -1.23
C MET A 185 12.10 -11.27 -0.38
N GLU A 186 11.87 -12.59 -0.32
CA GLU A 186 12.74 -13.52 0.41
C GLU A 186 14.16 -13.53 -0.15
N THR A 187 14.30 -13.49 -1.48
CA THR A 187 15.61 -13.42 -2.15
C THR A 187 16.37 -12.14 -1.78
N ILE A 188 15.69 -10.99 -1.78
CA ILE A 188 16.28 -9.70 -1.42
C ILE A 188 16.69 -9.69 0.07
N ASP A 189 15.85 -10.20 0.97
CA ASP A 189 16.15 -10.29 2.40
C ASP A 189 17.40 -11.15 2.67
N GLN A 190 17.51 -12.31 2.01
CA GLN A 190 18.69 -13.16 2.12
C GLN A 190 19.95 -12.49 1.57
N ARG A 191 19.83 -11.74 0.47
CA ARG A 191 20.94 -10.97 -0.09
C ARG A 191 21.39 -9.87 0.88
N ALA A 192 20.45 -9.09 1.42
CA ALA A 192 20.75 -8.03 2.37
C ALA A 192 21.45 -8.58 3.64
N LYS A 193 20.99 -9.72 4.16
CA LYS A 193 21.63 -10.41 5.30
C LYS A 193 23.07 -10.83 5.00
N ARG A 194 23.34 -11.33 3.78
CA ARG A 194 24.70 -11.69 3.35
C ARG A 194 25.61 -10.47 3.21
N GLU A 195 25.10 -9.38 2.65
CA GLU A 195 25.85 -8.12 2.50
C GLU A 195 26.22 -7.52 3.86
N LEU A 196 25.31 -7.57 4.85
CA LEU A 196 25.57 -7.10 6.21
C LEU A 196 26.52 -8.03 7.01
N ALA A 197 26.49 -9.33 6.73
CA ALA A 197 27.39 -10.30 7.38
C ALA A 197 28.80 -10.32 6.77
N ALA A 198 28.99 -9.72 5.60
CA ALA A 198 30.31 -9.62 4.98
C ALA A 198 31.21 -8.67 5.79
N PRO A 199 32.47 -9.05 6.08
CA PRO A 199 33.38 -8.17 6.80
C PRO A 199 33.59 -6.86 6.03
N SER A 200 33.50 -5.73 6.75
CA SER A 200 33.82 -4.40 6.23
C SER A 200 35.12 -4.46 5.43
N LYS A 201 35.07 -4.09 4.15
CA LYS A 201 36.27 -3.88 3.35
C LYS A 201 36.97 -2.64 3.92
N ASN A 202 37.81 -2.84 4.93
CA ASN A 202 38.66 -1.77 5.44
C ASN A 202 39.53 -1.26 4.28
N PRO A 203 39.55 0.07 4.02
CA PRO A 203 40.33 0.63 2.92
C PRO A 203 41.86 0.40 3.06
N SER A 204 42.33 -0.06 4.22
CA SER A 204 43.73 -0.37 4.48
C SER A 204 44.24 -1.67 3.81
N THR A 205 43.38 -2.60 3.40
CA THR A 205 43.80 -3.82 2.69
C THR A 205 43.95 -3.62 1.18
N LEU A 206 43.30 -2.59 0.62
CA LEU A 206 43.44 -2.22 -0.80
C LEU A 206 44.84 -1.64 -1.11
N PHE A 207 45.43 -0.88 -0.18
CA PHE A 207 46.77 -0.31 -0.36
C PHE A 207 47.90 -1.34 -0.26
N LYS A 208 47.70 -2.47 0.45
CA LYS A 208 48.72 -3.52 0.59
C LYS A 208 48.76 -4.49 -0.60
N ALA A 209 47.65 -4.61 -1.34
CA ALA A 209 47.57 -5.41 -2.56
C ALA A 209 48.12 -4.68 -3.80
N ALA A 210 48.23 -3.35 -3.75
CA ALA A 210 48.83 -2.51 -4.80
C ALA A 210 50.36 -2.33 -4.62
N GLY A 211 51.02 -3.27 -3.96
CA GLY A 211 52.47 -3.26 -3.77
C GLY A 211 53.22 -3.49 -5.09
N VAL A 212 53.40 -2.43 -5.87
CA VAL A 212 54.48 -2.32 -6.84
C VAL A 212 55.75 -2.01 -6.05
N GLY A 213 56.72 -2.92 -6.15
CA GLY A 213 58.02 -2.82 -5.50
C GLY A 213 58.96 -1.79 -6.12
N GLU A 214 60.01 -1.48 -5.35
CA GLU A 214 61.28 -0.83 -5.75
C GLU A 214 61.19 0.63 -6.26
N LYS A 215 62.05 1.59 -5.90
CA LYS A 215 63.45 1.56 -5.48
C LYS A 215 63.80 2.82 -4.69
N THR A 216 64.74 2.64 -3.77
CA THR A 216 65.59 3.64 -3.14
C THR A 216 66.25 4.59 -4.14
N GLN A 217 66.24 5.90 -3.87
CA GLN A 217 67.34 6.81 -4.22
C GLN A 217 67.29 8.10 -3.36
N GLU A 218 68.34 8.30 -2.58
CA GLU A 218 68.76 9.58 -2.02
C GLU A 218 69.23 10.52 -3.14
N THR A 219 68.97 11.84 -3.06
CA THR A 219 70.01 12.90 -2.92
C THR A 219 69.48 14.34 -3.13
N THR A 220 69.93 15.22 -2.21
CA THR A 220 70.29 16.67 -2.32
C THR A 220 69.27 17.81 -2.56
N THR A 221 69.29 18.70 -1.55
CA THR A 221 69.05 20.16 -1.48
C THR A 221 69.40 21.02 -2.69
N THR A 222 68.57 22.04 -3.03
CA THR A 222 68.81 23.51 -2.85
C THR A 222 67.66 24.45 -3.34
N SER A 223 67.28 25.40 -2.47
CA SER A 223 67.12 26.87 -2.66
C SER A 223 66.37 27.55 -3.85
N SER A 224 65.36 28.34 -3.46
CA SER A 224 64.96 29.71 -3.91
C SER A 224 64.32 29.99 -5.28
N GLY A 225 63.17 30.68 -5.28
CA GLY A 225 62.65 31.46 -6.42
C GLY A 225 61.24 32.03 -6.18
N LYS A 226 61.07 33.33 -6.36
CA LYS A 226 59.89 34.17 -6.05
C LYS A 226 58.68 33.98 -7.01
N GLN A 227 57.48 34.27 -6.48
CA GLN A 227 56.15 34.61 -7.04
C GLN A 227 56.11 35.44 -8.37
N PRO A 228 54.94 35.68 -9.05
CA PRO A 228 53.53 35.62 -8.59
C PRO A 228 52.46 35.05 -9.57
N ALA A 229 51.21 35.01 -9.10
CA ALA A 229 49.96 34.62 -9.75
C ALA A 229 49.43 35.62 -10.80
N PRO A 230 48.49 35.21 -11.68
CA PRO A 230 47.56 36.13 -12.33
C PRO A 230 46.11 35.98 -11.83
N ARG A 231 45.45 37.13 -11.77
CA ARG A 231 44.05 37.36 -11.39
C ARG A 231 43.08 37.00 -12.52
N GLY A 232 41.92 36.48 -12.10
CA GLY A 232 40.56 36.51 -12.66
C GLY A 232 40.26 36.81 -14.13
N PHE A 233 39.28 36.07 -14.66
CA PHE A 233 38.27 36.62 -15.56
C PHE A 233 36.96 35.82 -15.46
N PHE A 234 35.96 36.40 -14.79
CA PHE A 234 34.54 36.10 -15.00
C PHE A 234 34.19 36.51 -16.43
N ALA A 235 33.53 35.64 -17.22
CA ALA A 235 32.45 36.05 -18.13
C ALA A 235 31.84 34.87 -18.91
N ASN A 236 30.51 34.94 -19.05
CA ASN A 236 29.67 34.39 -20.12
C ASN A 236 28.97 33.03 -19.88
N LEU A 237 27.94 33.14 -19.04
CA LEU A 237 26.62 32.56 -19.25
C LEU A 237 25.99 33.14 -20.53
N THR A 238 25.55 32.32 -21.49
CA THR A 238 24.23 32.42 -22.20
C THR A 238 24.16 31.50 -23.43
N ARG A 239 22.93 30.99 -23.66
CA ARG A 239 22.37 30.28 -24.84
C ARG A 239 22.83 28.83 -25.06
N SER A 240 21.97 27.87 -25.41
CA SER A 240 20.56 27.89 -25.82
C SER A 240 19.90 26.53 -25.59
N MET A 241 18.66 26.53 -25.11
CA MET A 241 17.70 25.43 -25.25
C MET A 241 17.52 25.04 -26.72
N ASN A 242 17.35 23.74 -27.00
CA ASN A 242 16.50 23.23 -28.06
C ASN A 242 16.15 21.75 -27.80
N LEU A 243 14.85 21.49 -27.66
CA LEU A 243 14.21 20.17 -27.72
C LEU A 243 13.82 19.87 -29.18
N PRO A 244 13.66 18.59 -29.56
CA PRO A 244 12.76 18.23 -30.64
C PRO A 244 11.59 17.34 -30.18
N PHE A 245 10.58 17.38 -31.06
CA PHE A 245 9.20 16.89 -31.02
C PHE A 245 8.96 15.43 -30.61
#